data_AF-A0A925GBW7-F1
#
_entry.id   AF-A0A925GBW7-F1
#
_cell.length_a   1.000
_cell.length_b   1.000
_cell.length_c   1.000
_cell.angle_alpha   90.00
_cell.angle_beta   90.00
_cell.angle_gamma   90.00
#
_symmetry.space_group_name_H-M   'P 1'
#
loop_
_entity.id
_entity.type
_entity.pdbx_description
1 polymer ?
#
loop_
_entity_poly.entity_id
_entity_poly.type
_entity_poly.pdbx_seq_one_letter_code
_entity_poly.pdbx_strand_id
1 'polypeptide(L)'
;MKKSYLIIFLTSMIILPSGIKAQQANDFKAQHLKQTIADAETEAKIRAAFMRKKYNGDAAMEKSLYIMYMKQKADIANVIGKYSKSPELTAKLTAIIAKTDSISEVFLNAAKVKGLANHKVLRPDDISKFAAAVRLRKELGLNRSQIDTLMFHANLMPELRSTQIGFNPKEYERKILSKTLNDDQYSKLLVQEYRKKAADYAKGSWKELSERGIAKGLDSAKTQREIFNYNLGKWVVADRYGNEDRPDNSLKSLQTPEPEALKMLRTSKRYNNPVPDNKSNTNFTW
;
A
#
# COMPACT_ATOMS: atom_id res chain seq x y z
N MET A 1 6.05 -18.03 -39.51
CA MET A 1 7.45 -18.53 -39.44
C MET A 1 8.33 -17.44 -38.84
N LYS A 2 8.86 -17.63 -37.63
CA LYS A 2 9.76 -16.67 -36.96
C LYS A 2 11.20 -17.02 -37.31
N LYS A 3 11.94 -16.10 -37.94
CA LYS A 3 13.38 -16.23 -38.18
C LYS A 3 14.13 -15.85 -36.90
N SER A 4 14.74 -16.83 -36.25
CA SER A 4 15.70 -16.60 -35.17
C SER A 4 17.06 -16.29 -35.79
N TYR A 5 17.55 -15.06 -35.64
CA TYR A 5 18.92 -14.72 -35.98
C TYR A 5 19.83 -15.10 -34.81
N LEU A 6 20.48 -16.25 -34.94
CA LEU A 6 21.59 -16.68 -34.10
C LEU A 6 22.84 -15.93 -34.60
N ILE A 7 23.23 -14.86 -33.93
CA ILE A 7 24.48 -14.15 -34.23
C ILE A 7 25.63 -14.94 -33.59
N ILE A 8 26.36 -15.68 -34.42
CA ILE A 8 27.62 -16.33 -34.06
C ILE A 8 28.74 -15.30 -34.28
N PHE A 9 29.28 -14.73 -33.20
CA PHE A 9 30.54 -13.98 -33.26
C PHE A 9 31.70 -14.98 -33.15
N LEU A 10 32.23 -15.39 -34.31
CA LEU A 10 33.42 -16.22 -34.41
C LEU A 10 34.67 -15.34 -34.42
N THR A 11 35.56 -15.65 -33.49
CA THR A 11 36.91 -15.15 -33.30
C THR A 11 37.77 -15.25 -34.56
N SER A 12 38.22 -14.10 -35.08
CA SER A 12 39.35 -14.01 -36.00
C SER A 12 40.50 -13.25 -35.31
N MET A 13 41.44 -13.99 -34.72
CA MET A 13 42.70 -13.43 -34.23
C MET A 13 43.72 -13.46 -35.38
N ILE A 14 43.92 -12.30 -36.01
CA ILE A 14 45.01 -12.05 -36.95
C ILE A 14 46.24 -11.63 -36.13
N ILE A 15 47.35 -12.36 -36.26
CA ILE A 15 48.61 -12.09 -35.56
C ILE A 15 49.35 -10.95 -36.30
N LEU A 16 49.29 -9.73 -35.77
CA LEU A 16 50.02 -8.55 -36.28
C LEU A 16 51.33 -8.28 -35.48
N PRO A 17 52.25 -7.42 -35.94
CA PRO A 17 53.53 -7.10 -35.29
C PRO A 17 53.38 -6.21 -34.03
N SER A 18 54.27 -6.39 -33.04
CA SER A 18 54.13 -5.92 -31.65
C SER A 18 54.12 -4.41 -31.40
N GLY A 19 54.60 -3.57 -32.31
CA GLY A 19 54.64 -2.11 -32.13
C GLY A 19 53.35 -1.36 -32.49
N ILE A 20 52.55 -1.90 -33.43
CA ILE A 20 51.29 -1.29 -33.89
C ILE A 20 50.10 -1.70 -32.99
N LYS A 21 50.30 -2.73 -32.14
CA LYS A 21 49.26 -3.34 -31.30
C LYS A 21 48.67 -2.42 -30.25
N ALA A 22 49.45 -1.51 -29.66
CA ALA A 22 48.95 -0.68 -28.57
C ALA A 22 47.95 0.36 -29.07
N GLN A 23 48.28 1.07 -30.16
CA GLN A 23 47.41 2.08 -30.76
C GLN A 23 46.14 1.44 -31.34
N GLN A 24 46.29 0.39 -32.16
CA GLN A 24 45.14 -0.32 -32.74
C GLN A 24 44.25 -1.01 -31.69
N ALA A 25 44.82 -1.52 -30.59
CA ALA A 25 44.02 -2.07 -29.50
C ALA A 25 43.27 -0.99 -28.72
N ASN A 26 43.85 0.21 -28.58
CA ASN A 26 43.19 1.35 -27.94
C ASN A 26 42.05 1.89 -28.83
N ASP A 27 42.29 2.02 -30.13
CA ASP A 27 41.27 2.45 -31.10
C ASP A 27 40.12 1.44 -31.21
N PHE A 28 40.44 0.14 -31.22
CA PHE A 28 39.43 -0.92 -31.19
C PHE A 28 38.60 -0.91 -29.92
N LYS A 29 39.23 -0.74 -28.75
CA LYS A 29 38.51 -0.61 -27.47
C LYS A 29 37.58 0.61 -27.46
N ALA A 30 38.03 1.74 -27.98
CA ALA A 30 37.23 2.96 -28.04
C ALA A 30 36.02 2.81 -29.00
N GLN A 31 36.24 2.22 -30.18
CA GLN A 31 35.16 1.92 -31.13
C GLN A 31 34.16 0.91 -30.57
N HIS A 32 34.64 -0.17 -29.94
CA HIS A 32 33.79 -1.18 -29.32
C HIS A 32 32.96 -0.61 -28.16
N LEU A 33 33.55 0.26 -27.33
CA LEU A 33 32.83 0.95 -26.26
C LEU A 33 31.75 1.87 -26.84
N LYS A 34 32.08 2.64 -27.88
CA LYS A 34 31.14 3.54 -28.56
C LYS A 34 29.96 2.77 -29.17
N GLN A 35 30.22 1.62 -29.80
CA GLN A 35 29.17 0.76 -30.35
C GLN A 35 28.29 0.16 -29.25
N THR A 36 28.91 -0.36 -28.18
CA THR A 36 28.17 -0.89 -27.02
C THR A 36 27.23 0.15 -26.41
N ILE A 37 27.66 1.42 -26.32
CA ILE A 37 26.83 2.52 -25.81
C ILE A 37 25.65 2.80 -26.78
N ALA A 38 25.91 2.87 -28.09
CA ALA A 38 24.88 3.12 -29.10
C ALA A 38 23.82 2.00 -29.15
N ASP A 39 24.25 0.74 -29.02
CA ASP A 39 23.36 -0.41 -28.97
C ASP A 39 22.52 -0.39 -27.68
N ALA A 40 23.13 -0.06 -26.54
CA ALA A 40 22.44 0.09 -25.26
C ALA A 40 21.39 1.22 -25.30
N GLU A 41 21.70 2.36 -25.93
CA GLU A 41 20.75 3.46 -26.11
C GLU A 41 19.57 3.07 -27.01
N THR A 42 19.84 2.36 -28.10
CA THR A 42 18.82 1.90 -29.05
C THR A 42 17.88 0.90 -28.38
N GLU A 43 18.44 -0.06 -27.65
CA GLU A 43 17.67 -1.03 -26.89
C GLU A 43 16.82 -0.35 -25.81
N ALA A 44 17.39 0.62 -25.08
CA ALA A 44 16.65 1.35 -24.06
C ALA A 44 15.48 2.16 -24.65
N LYS A 45 15.66 2.79 -25.82
CA LYS A 45 14.58 3.51 -26.53
C LYS A 45 13.46 2.57 -26.99
N ILE A 46 13.80 1.43 -27.59
CA ILE A 46 12.81 0.43 -28.05
C ILE A 46 11.99 -0.09 -26.86
N ARG A 47 12.66 -0.36 -25.73
CA ARG A 47 12.01 -0.87 -24.52
C ARG A 47 11.18 0.20 -23.81
N ALA A 48 11.61 1.46 -23.77
CA ALA A 48 10.81 2.57 -23.28
C ALA A 48 9.51 2.73 -24.08
N ALA A 49 9.60 2.67 -25.42
CA ALA A 49 8.42 2.70 -26.29
C ALA A 49 7.46 1.52 -26.04
N PHE A 50 8.00 0.32 -25.81
CA PHE A 50 7.19 -0.84 -25.41
C PHE A 50 6.49 -0.63 -24.06
N MET A 51 7.20 -0.08 -23.07
CA MET A 51 6.65 0.19 -21.73
C MET A 51 5.56 1.25 -21.76
N ARG A 52 5.76 2.32 -22.53
CA ARG A 52 4.74 3.35 -22.78
C ARG A 52 3.46 2.73 -23.34
N LYS A 53 3.61 1.86 -24.33
CA LYS A 53 2.50 1.19 -25.01
C LYS A 53 1.78 0.15 -24.14
N LYS A 54 2.52 -0.61 -23.32
CA LYS A 54 1.97 -1.74 -22.56
C LYS A 54 1.48 -1.38 -21.16
N TYR A 55 2.11 -0.40 -20.52
CA TYR A 55 1.89 -0.07 -19.11
C TYR A 55 1.46 1.38 -18.85
N ASN A 56 1.22 2.18 -19.90
CA ASN A 56 0.95 3.63 -19.76
C ASN A 56 2.01 4.34 -18.91
N GLY A 57 3.28 3.95 -19.05
CA GLY A 57 4.38 4.60 -18.33
C GLY A 57 4.49 6.08 -18.69
N ASP A 58 4.75 6.93 -17.69
CA ASP A 58 5.04 8.35 -17.89
C ASP A 58 6.54 8.58 -18.20
N ALA A 59 6.86 9.80 -18.66
CA ALA A 59 8.24 10.16 -19.01
C ALA A 59 9.21 10.09 -17.82
N ALA A 60 8.71 10.25 -16.58
CA ALA A 60 9.52 10.17 -15.36
C ALA A 60 9.92 8.72 -15.04
N MET A 61 9.00 7.77 -15.24
CA MET A 61 9.24 6.33 -15.13
C MET A 61 10.23 5.88 -16.21
N GLU A 62 10.05 6.32 -17.46
CA GLU A 62 10.98 6.02 -18.57
C GLU A 62 12.40 6.50 -18.26
N LYS A 63 12.55 7.76 -17.81
CA LYS A 63 13.85 8.32 -17.43
C LYS A 63 14.50 7.56 -16.28
N SER A 64 13.72 7.18 -15.26
CA SER A 64 14.21 6.43 -14.11
C SER A 64 14.69 5.02 -14.51
N LEU A 65 13.94 4.34 -15.37
CA LEU A 65 14.31 3.03 -15.89
C LEU A 65 15.57 3.09 -16.77
N TYR A 66 15.70 4.14 -17.59
CA TYR A 66 16.89 4.39 -18.39
C TYR A 66 18.14 4.58 -17.52
N ILE A 67 18.07 5.40 -16.46
CA ILE A 67 19.20 5.63 -15.54
C ILE A 67 19.61 4.34 -14.85
N MET A 68 18.65 3.54 -14.35
CA MET A 68 18.94 2.26 -13.71
C MET A 68 19.63 1.28 -14.66
N TYR A 69 19.15 1.20 -15.91
CA TYR A 69 19.74 0.36 -16.94
C TYR A 69 21.19 0.76 -17.24
N MET A 70 21.45 2.05 -17.46
CA MET A 70 22.79 2.55 -17.76
C MET A 70 23.76 2.32 -16.60
N LYS A 71 23.30 2.51 -15.36
CA LYS A 71 24.10 2.23 -14.15
C LYS A 71 24.49 0.76 -14.07
N GLN A 72 23.54 -0.15 -14.28
CA GLN A 72 23.81 -1.60 -14.24
C GLN A 72 24.80 -2.02 -15.33
N LYS A 73 24.68 -1.49 -16.56
CA LYS A 73 25.64 -1.75 -17.64
C LYS A 73 27.04 -1.23 -17.29
N ALA A 74 27.14 -0.06 -16.66
CA ALA A 74 28.41 0.47 -16.17
C ALA A 74 29.02 -0.43 -15.08
N ASP A 75 28.22 -0.89 -14.12
CA ASP A 75 28.67 -1.81 -13.06
C ASP A 75 29.18 -3.14 -13.64
N ILE A 76 28.46 -3.70 -14.62
CA ILE A 76 28.87 -4.91 -15.34
C ILE A 76 30.20 -4.70 -16.07
N ALA A 77 30.34 -3.59 -16.82
CA ALA A 77 31.57 -3.27 -17.53
C ALA A 77 32.76 -3.12 -16.58
N ASN A 78 32.55 -2.49 -15.41
CA ASN A 78 33.56 -2.37 -14.36
C ASN A 78 33.98 -3.73 -13.79
N VAL A 79 33.02 -4.63 -13.56
CA VAL A 79 33.32 -5.99 -13.07
C VAL A 79 34.09 -6.77 -14.13
N ILE A 80 33.66 -6.76 -15.40
CA ILE A 80 34.39 -7.42 -16.50
C ILE A 80 35.81 -6.86 -16.61
N GLY A 81 35.99 -5.55 -16.52
CA GLY A 81 37.31 -4.90 -16.54
C GLY A 81 38.22 -5.35 -15.39
N LYS A 82 37.67 -5.59 -14.20
CA LYS A 82 38.43 -6.10 -13.04
C LYS A 82 38.88 -7.55 -13.22
N TYR A 83 38.10 -8.38 -13.91
CA TYR A 83 38.37 -9.81 -14.06
C TYR A 83 38.92 -10.20 -15.45
N SER A 84 39.21 -9.23 -16.32
CA SER A 84 39.59 -9.44 -17.73
C SER A 84 40.90 -10.22 -17.94
N LYS A 85 41.69 -10.47 -16.89
CA LYS A 85 42.93 -11.24 -16.96
C LYS A 85 42.71 -12.76 -16.88
N SER A 86 41.50 -13.22 -16.52
CA SER A 86 41.13 -14.63 -16.55
C SER A 86 40.04 -14.87 -17.60
N PRO A 87 40.37 -15.50 -18.74
CA PRO A 87 39.41 -15.81 -19.80
C PRO A 87 38.25 -16.68 -19.31
N GLU A 88 38.52 -17.61 -18.41
CA GLU A 88 37.52 -18.54 -17.86
C GLU A 88 36.53 -17.85 -16.91
N LEU A 89 37.03 -16.98 -16.02
CA LEU A 89 36.18 -16.14 -15.17
C LEU A 89 35.38 -15.15 -16.01
N THR A 90 35.99 -14.54 -17.03
CA THR A 90 35.29 -13.63 -17.94
C THR A 90 34.17 -14.34 -18.70
N ALA A 91 34.39 -15.56 -19.19
CA ALA A 91 33.37 -16.36 -19.87
C ALA A 91 32.23 -16.79 -18.93
N LYS A 92 32.55 -17.26 -17.71
CA LYS A 92 31.55 -17.61 -16.68
C LYS A 92 30.75 -16.40 -16.24
N LEU A 93 31.41 -15.26 -16.03
CA LEU A 93 30.75 -14.01 -15.66
C LEU A 93 29.87 -13.49 -16.79
N THR A 94 30.33 -13.56 -18.05
CA THR A 94 29.55 -13.18 -19.23
C THR A 94 28.35 -14.08 -19.43
N ALA A 95 28.45 -15.38 -19.14
CA ALA A 95 27.33 -16.32 -19.19
C ALA A 95 26.30 -16.07 -18.07
N ILE A 96 26.77 -15.78 -16.85
CA ILE A 96 25.89 -15.40 -15.72
C ILE A 96 25.20 -14.08 -16.03
N ILE A 97 25.95 -13.09 -16.53
CA ILE A 97 25.44 -11.80 -17.00
C ILE A 97 24.42 -12.07 -18.10
N ALA A 98 24.73 -12.70 -19.23
CA ALA A 98 23.76 -12.99 -20.29
C ALA A 98 22.48 -13.71 -19.80
N LYS A 99 22.58 -14.54 -18.75
CA LYS A 99 21.46 -15.22 -18.10
C LYS A 99 20.63 -14.31 -17.19
N THR A 100 21.25 -13.34 -16.51
CA THR A 100 20.60 -12.33 -15.62
C THR A 100 20.29 -10.99 -16.30
N ASP A 101 20.92 -10.74 -17.45
CA ASP A 101 20.84 -9.60 -18.37
C ASP A 101 19.76 -9.86 -19.43
N SER A 102 18.90 -10.87 -19.19
CA SER A 102 17.50 -10.71 -19.50
C SER A 102 17.02 -9.48 -18.74
N ILE A 103 17.21 -8.32 -19.37
CA ILE A 103 16.62 -7.05 -19.02
C ILE A 103 15.11 -7.26 -18.78
N SER A 104 14.48 -8.24 -19.43
CA SER A 104 13.11 -8.67 -19.13
C SER A 104 12.91 -9.16 -17.69
N GLU A 105 13.89 -9.82 -17.07
CA GLU A 105 13.84 -10.32 -15.68
C GLU A 105 14.17 -9.23 -14.65
N VAL A 106 15.13 -8.34 -14.91
CA VAL A 106 15.36 -7.15 -14.07
C VAL A 106 14.21 -6.15 -14.21
N PHE A 107 13.59 -6.04 -15.39
CA PHE A 107 12.39 -5.20 -15.61
C PHE A 107 11.11 -5.88 -15.10
N LEU A 108 10.96 -7.20 -15.21
CA LEU A 108 9.90 -7.95 -14.54
C LEU A 108 10.06 -7.84 -13.03
N ASN A 109 11.29 -7.91 -12.52
CA ASN A 109 11.57 -7.72 -11.11
C ASN A 109 11.40 -6.25 -10.72
N ALA A 110 11.77 -5.24 -11.51
CA ALA A 110 11.47 -3.85 -11.21
C ALA A 110 9.97 -3.53 -11.29
N ALA A 111 9.22 -4.15 -12.21
CA ALA A 111 7.76 -4.06 -12.31
C ALA A 111 7.01 -4.92 -11.26
N LYS A 112 7.66 -5.97 -10.72
CA LYS A 112 7.18 -6.79 -9.59
C LYS A 112 7.53 -6.15 -8.23
N VAL A 113 8.69 -5.50 -8.13
CA VAL A 113 9.26 -4.83 -6.95
C VAL A 113 8.72 -3.39 -6.84
N LYS A 114 8.23 -2.79 -7.93
CA LYS A 114 7.42 -1.56 -7.94
C LYS A 114 6.12 -1.74 -8.75
N GLY A 115 4.98 -1.94 -8.09
CA GLY A 115 3.85 -1.04 -8.37
C GLY A 115 2.59 -1.49 -9.13
N LEU A 116 2.53 -2.60 -9.88
CA LEU A 116 1.30 -2.85 -10.70
C LEU A 116 0.69 -4.27 -10.71
N ALA A 117 1.46 -5.32 -10.46
CA ALA A 117 0.92 -6.70 -10.53
C ALA A 117 0.31 -7.18 -9.20
N ASN A 118 0.96 -6.89 -8.06
CA ASN A 118 0.45 -7.27 -6.75
C ASN A 118 -0.66 -6.33 -6.23
N HIS A 119 -0.81 -5.14 -6.82
CA HIS A 119 -1.80 -4.16 -6.36
C HIS A 119 -3.23 -4.48 -6.80
N LYS A 120 -3.40 -5.45 -7.71
CA LYS A 120 -4.72 -5.85 -8.20
C LYS A 120 -5.37 -6.96 -7.36
N VAL A 121 -4.62 -7.57 -6.45
CA VAL A 121 -5.15 -8.63 -5.59
C VAL A 121 -5.16 -8.12 -4.16
N LEU A 122 -6.37 -7.80 -3.69
CA LEU A 122 -6.58 -7.49 -2.29
C LEU A 122 -6.36 -8.76 -1.47
N ARG A 123 -5.53 -8.65 -0.43
CA ARG A 123 -5.34 -9.75 0.51
C ARG A 123 -6.65 -10.03 1.28
N PRO A 124 -7.05 -11.29 1.44
CA PRO A 124 -8.31 -11.62 2.11
C PRO A 124 -8.31 -11.21 3.59
N ASP A 125 -7.14 -11.18 4.23
CA ASP A 125 -6.90 -10.81 5.62
C ASP A 125 -6.64 -9.31 5.85
N ASP A 126 -6.65 -8.48 4.79
CA ASP A 126 -6.43 -7.03 4.93
C ASP A 126 -7.62 -6.38 5.64
N ILE A 127 -7.39 -5.89 6.85
CA ILE A 127 -8.38 -5.22 7.70
C ILE A 127 -8.42 -3.70 7.52
N SER A 128 -7.68 -3.13 6.57
CA SER A 128 -7.72 -1.68 6.30
C SER A 128 -9.08 -1.23 5.78
N LYS A 129 -9.43 0.03 6.05
CA LYS A 129 -10.66 0.61 5.51
C LYS A 129 -10.64 0.73 3.99
N PHE A 130 -9.45 0.86 3.39
CA PHE A 130 -9.28 0.81 1.94
C PHE A 130 -9.70 -0.55 1.38
N ALA A 131 -9.23 -1.63 2.01
CA ALA A 131 -9.61 -2.99 1.64
C ALA A 131 -11.12 -3.22 1.80
N ALA A 132 -11.70 -2.74 2.90
CA ALA A 132 -13.16 -2.78 3.10
C ALA A 132 -13.91 -2.05 1.97
N ALA A 133 -13.50 -0.83 1.61
CA ALA A 133 -14.11 -0.05 0.53
C ALA A 133 -14.06 -0.78 -0.82
N VAL A 134 -12.93 -1.41 -1.17
CA VAL A 134 -12.79 -2.20 -2.41
C VAL A 134 -13.69 -3.43 -2.41
N ARG A 135 -13.87 -4.10 -1.25
CA ARG A 135 -14.81 -5.21 -1.11
C ARG A 135 -16.25 -4.74 -1.33
N LEU A 136 -16.60 -3.56 -0.80
CA LEU A 136 -17.93 -2.93 -0.93
C LEU A 136 -18.10 -2.12 -2.23
N ARG A 137 -17.22 -2.27 -3.22
CA ARG A 137 -17.18 -1.43 -4.43
C ARG A 137 -18.52 -1.30 -5.18
N LYS A 138 -19.34 -2.36 -5.19
CA LYS A 138 -20.67 -2.34 -5.85
C LYS A 138 -21.66 -1.50 -5.08
N GLU A 139 -21.70 -1.68 -3.76
CA GLU A 139 -22.63 -0.98 -2.85
C GLU A 139 -22.29 0.51 -2.73
N LEU A 140 -20.99 0.83 -2.78
CA LEU A 140 -20.50 2.20 -2.79
C LEU A 140 -20.51 2.84 -4.19
N GLY A 141 -20.82 2.08 -5.25
CA GLY A 141 -20.80 2.58 -6.63
C GLY A 141 -19.44 3.16 -7.03
N LEU A 142 -18.34 2.51 -6.64
CA LEU A 142 -16.99 3.02 -6.90
C LEU A 142 -16.65 2.92 -8.39
N ASN A 143 -16.08 4.00 -8.93
CA ASN A 143 -15.51 3.96 -10.27
C ASN A 143 -14.12 3.28 -10.26
N ARG A 144 -13.62 2.95 -11.45
CA ARG A 144 -12.33 2.24 -11.60
C ARG A 144 -11.15 3.01 -11.01
N SER A 145 -11.10 4.33 -11.18
CA SER A 145 -10.02 5.16 -10.65
C SER A 145 -10.00 5.17 -9.11
N GLN A 146 -11.18 5.23 -8.48
CA GLN A 146 -11.31 5.12 -7.02
C GLN A 146 -10.84 3.74 -6.55
N ILE A 147 -11.26 2.66 -7.22
CA ILE A 147 -10.84 1.29 -6.88
C ILE A 147 -9.31 1.15 -6.97
N ASP A 148 -8.70 1.61 -8.07
CA ASP A 148 -7.26 1.54 -8.26
C ASP A 148 -6.50 2.34 -7.19
N THR A 149 -7.00 3.53 -6.83
CA THR A 149 -6.45 4.38 -5.76
C THR A 149 -6.54 3.69 -4.38
N LEU A 150 -7.71 3.14 -4.04
CA LEU A 150 -7.91 2.45 -2.77
C LEU A 150 -7.04 1.19 -2.67
N MET A 151 -6.94 0.41 -3.75
CA MET A 151 -6.07 -0.77 -3.79
C MET A 151 -4.60 -0.38 -3.63
N PHE A 152 -4.16 0.71 -4.28
CA PHE A 152 -2.80 1.22 -4.10
C PHE A 152 -2.50 1.53 -2.63
N HIS A 153 -3.38 2.29 -1.97
CA HIS A 153 -3.19 2.66 -0.56
C HIS A 153 -3.33 1.49 0.41
N ALA A 154 -4.21 0.52 0.13
CA ALA A 154 -4.30 -0.74 0.90
C ALA A 154 -2.96 -1.48 0.89
N ASN A 155 -2.33 -1.61 -0.28
CA ASN A 155 -1.07 -2.31 -0.43
C ASN A 155 0.15 -1.53 0.11
N LEU A 156 0.08 -0.20 0.15
CA LEU A 156 1.12 0.66 0.72
C LEU A 156 1.09 0.68 2.26
N MET A 157 -0.06 0.43 2.87
CA MET A 157 -0.26 0.51 4.32
C MET A 157 0.74 -0.31 5.17
N PRO A 158 1.08 -1.58 4.84
CA PRO A 158 2.04 -2.35 5.62
C PRO A 158 3.44 -1.74 5.62
N GLU A 159 3.86 -1.19 4.48
CA GLU A 159 5.17 -0.55 4.34
C GLU A 159 5.25 0.73 5.19
N LEU A 160 4.19 1.55 5.17
CA LEU A 160 4.11 2.74 6.01
C LEU A 160 4.17 2.38 7.50
N ARG A 161 3.49 1.31 7.92
CA ARG A 161 3.53 0.82 9.31
C ARG A 161 4.92 0.34 9.72
N SER A 162 5.70 -0.26 8.83
CA SER A 162 7.04 -0.76 9.15
C SER A 162 8.14 0.30 9.07
N THR A 163 7.96 1.33 8.24
CA THR A 163 9.04 2.30 7.92
C THR A 163 8.93 3.60 8.71
N GLN A 164 7.72 4.04 9.08
CA GLN A 164 7.51 5.34 9.71
C GLN A 164 7.22 5.19 11.20
N ILE A 165 8.17 5.60 12.04
CA ILE A 165 8.00 5.68 13.49
C ILE A 165 6.90 6.70 13.80
N GLY A 166 5.90 6.31 14.60
CA GLY A 166 4.77 7.16 14.96
C GLY A 166 3.67 7.25 13.90
N PHE A 167 3.71 6.42 12.85
CA PHE A 167 2.65 6.37 11.86
C PHE A 167 1.29 6.03 12.50
N ASN A 168 0.29 6.88 12.26
CA ASN A 168 -1.09 6.66 12.70
C ASN A 168 -1.96 6.21 11.52
N PRO A 169 -2.29 4.90 11.42
CA PRO A 169 -3.06 4.38 10.29
C PRO A 169 -4.45 5.01 10.18
N LYS A 170 -5.10 5.35 11.30
CA LYS A 170 -6.47 5.89 11.29
C LYS A 170 -6.53 7.28 10.68
N GLU A 171 -5.57 8.12 11.03
CA GLU A 171 -5.48 9.49 10.50
C GLU A 171 -5.15 9.47 9.01
N TYR A 172 -4.23 8.58 8.61
CA TYR A 172 -3.90 8.37 7.21
C TYR A 172 -5.11 7.86 6.39
N GLU A 173 -5.81 6.84 6.88
CA GLU A 173 -7.04 6.34 6.26
C GLU A 173 -8.07 7.46 6.08
N ARG A 174 -8.35 8.23 7.14
CA ARG A 174 -9.29 9.36 7.10
C ARG A 174 -8.91 10.39 6.03
N LYS A 175 -7.64 10.78 5.99
CA LYS A 175 -7.11 11.77 5.04
C LYS A 175 -7.21 11.32 3.58
N ILE A 176 -6.97 10.04 3.30
CA ILE A 176 -7.01 9.51 1.93
C ILE A 176 -8.46 9.19 1.50
N LEU A 177 -9.27 8.60 2.39
CA LEU A 177 -10.66 8.25 2.10
C LEU A 177 -11.50 9.50 1.79
N SER A 178 -11.35 10.57 2.57
CA SER A 178 -12.05 11.85 2.33
C SER A 178 -11.71 12.50 0.99
N LYS A 179 -10.53 12.21 0.42
CA LYS A 179 -10.13 12.70 -0.91
C LYS A 179 -10.56 11.79 -2.06
N THR A 180 -10.72 10.49 -1.78
CA THR A 180 -10.96 9.46 -2.80
C THR A 180 -12.44 9.18 -2.97
N LEU A 181 -13.19 9.17 -1.86
CA LEU A 181 -14.62 8.92 -1.81
C LEU A 181 -15.36 10.26 -1.67
N ASN A 182 -16.53 10.36 -2.29
CA ASN A 182 -17.44 11.45 -1.97
C ASN A 182 -18.09 11.20 -0.58
N ASP A 183 -18.79 12.21 -0.07
CA ASP A 183 -19.34 12.20 1.28
C ASP A 183 -20.36 11.07 1.52
N ASP A 184 -21.20 10.77 0.53
CA ASP A 184 -22.19 9.68 0.61
C ASP A 184 -21.51 8.31 0.62
N GLN A 185 -20.54 8.10 -0.27
CA GLN A 185 -19.72 6.88 -0.33
C GLN A 185 -18.97 6.64 0.97
N TYR A 186 -18.34 7.68 1.52
CA TYR A 186 -17.58 7.55 2.75
C TYR A 186 -18.49 7.28 3.94
N SER A 187 -19.63 7.98 4.03
CA SER A 187 -20.62 7.73 5.08
C SER A 187 -21.16 6.30 5.03
N LYS A 188 -21.48 5.79 3.83
CA LYS A 188 -21.93 4.40 3.64
C LYS A 188 -20.87 3.39 4.07
N LEU A 189 -19.60 3.62 3.72
CA LEU A 189 -18.49 2.77 4.15
C LEU A 189 -18.42 2.66 5.68
N LEU A 190 -18.41 3.79 6.38
CA LEU A 190 -18.33 3.84 7.84
C LEU A 190 -19.56 3.22 8.50
N VAL A 191 -20.76 3.44 7.93
CA VAL A 191 -21.99 2.79 8.41
C VAL A 191 -21.86 1.27 8.33
N GLN A 192 -21.38 0.72 7.21
CA GLN A 192 -21.19 -0.73 7.09
C GLN A 192 -20.15 -1.26 8.08
N GLU A 193 -19.03 -0.56 8.26
CA GLU A 193 -17.96 -0.94 9.18
C GLU A 193 -18.47 -1.01 10.63
N TYR A 194 -19.23 -0.01 11.07
CA TYR A 194 -19.69 0.08 12.45
C TYR A 194 -21.01 -0.61 12.75
N ARG A 195 -21.76 -1.06 11.72
CA ARG A 195 -23.08 -1.68 11.89
C ARG A 195 -23.04 -2.87 12.85
N LYS A 196 -22.14 -3.83 12.63
CA LYS A 196 -22.05 -5.03 13.50
C LYS A 196 -21.71 -4.64 14.94
N LYS A 197 -20.69 -3.79 15.11
CA LYS A 197 -20.26 -3.31 16.42
C LYS A 197 -21.41 -2.61 17.16
N ALA A 198 -22.23 -1.83 16.45
CA ALA A 198 -23.33 -1.08 17.07
C ALA A 198 -24.46 -2.03 17.50
N ALA A 199 -24.71 -3.09 16.72
CA ALA A 199 -25.68 -4.11 17.05
C ALA A 199 -25.24 -4.93 18.28
N ASP A 200 -23.97 -5.34 18.33
CA ASP A 200 -23.41 -6.07 19.47
C ASP A 200 -23.45 -5.23 20.74
N TYR A 201 -23.13 -3.93 20.64
CA TYR A 201 -23.21 -3.00 21.76
C TYR A 201 -24.65 -2.77 22.25
N ALA A 202 -25.62 -2.67 21.33
CA ALA A 202 -27.02 -2.55 21.68
C ALA A 202 -27.55 -3.77 22.44
N LYS A 203 -27.21 -4.98 21.97
CA LYS A 203 -27.53 -6.24 22.65
C LYS A 203 -26.89 -6.33 24.03
N GLY A 204 -25.60 -5.99 24.13
CA GLY A 204 -24.88 -5.99 25.42
C GLY A 204 -25.48 -5.00 26.42
N SER A 205 -25.81 -3.78 25.95
CA SER A 205 -26.43 -2.76 26.80
C SER A 205 -27.82 -3.18 27.29
N TRP A 206 -28.62 -3.81 26.42
CA TRP A 206 -29.93 -4.34 26.81
C TRP A 206 -29.84 -5.46 27.85
N LYS A 207 -28.89 -6.38 27.67
CA LYS A 207 -28.61 -7.43 28.65
C LYS A 207 -28.26 -6.82 30.01
N GLU A 208 -27.37 -5.84 30.04
CA GLU A 208 -26.97 -5.17 31.28
C GLU A 208 -28.12 -4.40 31.95
N LEU A 209 -28.96 -3.71 31.16
CA LEU A 209 -30.18 -3.07 31.65
C LEU A 209 -31.14 -4.08 32.30
N SER A 210 -31.25 -5.27 31.74
CA SER A 210 -32.09 -6.35 32.24
C SER A 210 -31.55 -6.92 33.55
N GLU A 211 -30.25 -7.21 33.61
CA GLU A 211 -29.56 -7.72 34.80
C GLU A 211 -29.63 -6.76 35.99
N ARG A 212 -29.61 -5.44 35.72
CA ARG A 212 -29.72 -4.40 36.75
C ARG A 212 -31.16 -4.06 37.14
N GLY A 213 -32.17 -4.71 36.54
CA GLY A 213 -33.59 -4.42 36.78
C GLY A 213 -34.09 -3.07 36.24
N ILE A 214 -33.28 -2.38 35.43
CA ILE A 214 -33.59 -1.06 34.85
C ILE A 214 -34.51 -1.20 33.63
N ALA A 215 -34.46 -2.35 32.95
CA ALA A 215 -35.27 -2.63 31.76
C ALA A 215 -36.79 -2.69 32.02
N LYS A 216 -37.24 -2.67 33.29
CA LYS A 216 -38.65 -2.79 33.65
C LYS A 216 -39.45 -1.60 33.10
N GLY A 217 -40.41 -1.89 32.21
CA GLY A 217 -41.25 -0.88 31.57
C GLY A 217 -40.68 -0.28 30.28
N LEU A 218 -39.49 -0.72 29.84
CA LEU A 218 -38.93 -0.34 28.53
C LEU A 218 -39.32 -1.35 27.46
N ASP A 219 -39.65 -0.87 26.25
CA ASP A 219 -39.79 -1.72 25.07
C ASP A 219 -38.41 -2.15 24.57
N SER A 220 -38.15 -3.46 24.57
CA SER A 220 -36.87 -4.03 24.18
C SER A 220 -36.45 -3.69 22.75
N ALA A 221 -37.37 -3.82 21.80
CA ALA A 221 -37.06 -3.63 20.38
C ALA A 221 -36.81 -2.15 20.07
N LYS A 222 -37.64 -1.25 20.63
CA LYS A 222 -37.45 0.20 20.51
C LYS A 222 -36.15 0.63 21.17
N THR A 223 -35.90 0.20 22.40
CA THR A 223 -34.69 0.58 23.16
C THR A 223 -33.42 0.11 22.45
N GLN A 224 -33.37 -1.15 22.02
CA GLN A 224 -32.20 -1.66 21.28
C GLN A 224 -31.97 -0.89 19.97
N ARG A 225 -33.03 -0.50 19.26
CA ARG A 225 -32.91 0.31 18.03
C ARG A 225 -32.36 1.71 18.32
N GLU A 226 -32.83 2.37 19.37
CA GLU A 226 -32.34 3.69 19.78
C GLU A 226 -30.86 3.62 20.19
N ILE A 227 -30.48 2.62 21.00
CA ILE A 227 -29.09 2.39 21.41
C ILE A 227 -28.20 2.10 20.19
N PHE A 228 -28.69 1.28 19.25
CA PHE A 228 -27.99 0.97 18.02
C PHE A 228 -27.73 2.24 17.18
N ASN A 229 -28.77 3.02 16.90
CA ASN A 229 -28.66 4.22 16.06
C ASN A 229 -27.73 5.26 16.68
N TYR A 230 -27.84 5.49 17.99
CA TYR A 230 -26.98 6.41 18.72
C TYR A 230 -25.50 6.02 18.63
N ASN A 231 -25.16 4.76 18.91
CA ASN A 231 -23.76 4.32 18.88
C ASN A 231 -23.21 4.26 17.45
N LEU A 232 -24.03 3.87 16.47
CA LEU A 232 -23.65 3.90 15.06
C LEU A 232 -23.26 5.33 14.64
N GLY A 233 -24.14 6.30 14.88
CA GLY A 233 -23.87 7.71 14.54
C GLY A 233 -22.66 8.27 15.26
N LYS A 234 -22.55 8.00 16.57
CA LYS A 234 -21.40 8.42 17.39
C LYS A 234 -20.07 7.93 16.81
N TRP A 235 -19.96 6.66 16.43
CA TRP A 235 -18.70 6.13 15.90
C TRP A 235 -18.43 6.56 14.47
N VAL A 236 -19.45 6.66 13.62
CA VAL A 236 -19.28 7.19 12.26
C VAL A 236 -18.74 8.63 12.31
N VAL A 237 -19.32 9.49 13.16
CA VAL A 237 -18.86 10.88 13.34
C VAL A 237 -17.44 10.92 13.89
N ALA A 238 -17.15 10.14 14.95
CA ALA A 238 -15.82 10.11 15.56
C ALA A 238 -14.74 9.58 14.59
N ASP A 239 -15.03 8.58 13.76
CA ASP A 239 -14.05 8.09 12.79
C ASP A 239 -13.85 9.08 11.64
N ARG A 240 -14.92 9.74 11.17
CA ARG A 240 -14.86 10.70 10.06
C ARG A 240 -14.12 11.99 10.41
N TYR A 241 -14.36 12.55 11.60
CA TYR A 241 -13.83 13.87 11.99
C TYR A 241 -12.77 13.80 13.09
N GLY A 242 -12.63 12.67 13.78
CA GLY A 242 -11.72 12.56 14.92
C GLY A 242 -12.13 13.50 16.04
N ASN A 243 -11.24 14.46 16.33
CA ASN A 243 -11.43 15.45 17.38
C ASN A 243 -11.94 16.79 16.85
N GLU A 244 -12.28 16.89 15.56
CA GLU A 244 -12.79 18.13 14.99
C GLU A 244 -14.26 18.36 15.41
N ASP A 245 -14.57 19.59 15.85
CA ASP A 245 -15.84 19.94 16.51
C ASP A 245 -17.06 20.04 15.58
N ARG A 246 -16.92 19.80 14.27
CA ARG A 246 -18.01 20.08 13.31
C ARG A 246 -18.26 18.92 12.35
N PRO A 247 -19.28 18.09 12.61
CA PRO A 247 -19.77 17.17 11.61
C PRO A 247 -20.47 17.95 10.48
N ASP A 248 -20.15 17.59 9.25
CA ASP A 248 -20.86 18.05 8.06
C ASP A 248 -22.37 17.72 8.16
N ASN A 249 -23.19 18.54 7.52
CA ASN A 249 -24.64 18.39 7.43
C ASN A 249 -25.05 17.00 6.90
N SER A 250 -24.20 16.35 6.10
CA SER A 250 -24.42 15.01 5.56
C SER A 250 -24.61 13.93 6.63
N LEU A 251 -24.12 14.13 7.86
CA LEU A 251 -24.28 13.16 8.96
C LEU A 251 -25.34 13.53 10.00
N LYS A 252 -26.05 14.65 9.85
CA LYS A 252 -27.05 15.08 10.84
C LYS A 252 -28.13 14.01 11.10
N SER A 253 -28.51 13.24 10.09
CA SER A 253 -29.47 12.15 10.22
C SER A 253 -28.99 10.99 11.11
N LEU A 254 -27.68 10.83 11.28
CA LEU A 254 -27.09 9.82 12.16
C LEU A 254 -26.90 10.33 13.59
N GLN A 255 -26.97 11.65 13.82
CA GLN A 255 -26.81 12.24 15.14
C GLN A 255 -28.12 12.18 15.92
N THR A 256 -28.37 11.05 16.57
CA THR A 256 -29.48 10.93 17.52
C THR A 256 -29.01 11.37 18.92
N PRO A 257 -29.88 11.97 19.74
CA PRO A 257 -29.55 12.23 21.14
C PRO A 257 -29.27 10.91 21.89
N GLU A 258 -28.54 11.00 23.00
CA GLU A 258 -28.29 9.84 23.87
C GLU A 258 -29.64 9.29 24.40
N PRO A 259 -29.98 8.02 24.11
CA PRO A 259 -31.21 7.39 24.57
C PRO A 259 -31.31 7.37 26.09
N GLU A 260 -32.51 7.56 26.61
CA GLU A 260 -32.74 7.62 28.06
C GLU A 260 -32.27 6.35 28.78
N ALA A 261 -32.46 5.19 28.16
CA ALA A 261 -31.97 3.91 28.66
C ALA A 261 -30.45 3.89 28.90
N LEU A 262 -29.64 4.50 28.02
CA LEU A 262 -28.19 4.61 28.25
C LEU A 262 -27.85 5.59 29.36
N LYS A 263 -28.62 6.67 29.52
CA LYS A 263 -28.44 7.59 30.66
C LYS A 263 -28.72 6.87 31.97
N MET A 264 -29.82 6.12 32.05
CA MET A 264 -30.15 5.31 33.23
C MET A 264 -29.07 4.28 33.53
N LEU A 265 -28.55 3.58 32.50
CA LEU A 265 -27.46 2.63 32.67
C LEU A 265 -26.18 3.29 33.18
N ARG A 266 -25.80 4.46 32.62
CA ARG A 266 -24.64 5.24 33.05
C ARG A 266 -24.79 5.71 34.50
N THR A 267 -25.97 6.18 34.88
CA THR A 267 -26.28 6.59 36.25
C THR A 267 -26.18 5.41 37.21
N SER A 268 -26.78 4.26 36.88
CA SER A 268 -26.66 3.04 37.69
C SER A 268 -25.21 2.58 37.87
N LYS A 269 -24.39 2.64 36.81
CA LYS A 269 -22.95 2.32 36.89
C LYS A 269 -22.19 3.22 37.87
N ARG A 270 -22.56 4.50 37.98
CA ARG A 270 -21.91 5.43 38.91
C ARG A 270 -22.24 5.15 40.37
N TYR A 271 -23.46 4.73 40.67
CA TYR A 271 -23.90 4.47 42.04
C TYR A 271 -23.61 3.05 42.54
N ASN A 272 -23.56 2.05 41.64
CA ASN A 272 -23.37 0.64 42.00
C ASN A 272 -21.97 0.10 41.68
N ASN A 273 -21.02 0.95 41.27
CA ASN A 273 -19.63 0.54 41.33
C ASN A 273 -19.25 0.48 42.82
N PRO A 274 -18.76 -0.66 43.34
CA PRO A 274 -18.19 -0.68 44.67
C PRO A 274 -17.15 0.44 44.70
N VAL A 275 -17.32 1.39 45.61
CA VAL A 275 -16.25 2.33 45.95
C VAL A 275 -15.03 1.42 46.17
N PRO A 276 -13.93 1.55 45.40
CA PRO A 276 -12.74 0.78 45.68
C PRO A 276 -12.48 1.02 47.16
N ASP A 277 -12.37 -0.08 47.91
CA ASP A 277 -12.20 -0.10 49.35
C ASP A 277 -10.89 0.64 49.64
N ASN A 278 -10.97 1.97 49.68
CA ASN A 278 -9.93 2.85 50.10
C ASN A 278 -9.88 2.59 51.60
N LYS A 279 -9.18 1.51 51.96
CA LYS A 279 -8.44 1.43 53.20
C LYS A 279 -7.53 2.64 53.17
N SER A 280 -8.09 3.77 53.59
CA SER A 280 -7.36 4.96 53.90
C SER A 280 -6.41 4.54 55.01
N ASN A 281 -5.15 4.30 54.65
CA ASN A 281 -4.04 4.42 55.57
C ASN A 281 -3.98 5.89 56.01
N THR A 282 -4.99 6.34 56.76
CA THR A 282 -4.84 7.50 57.62
C THR A 282 -4.00 7.04 58.79
N ASN A 283 -2.68 7.10 58.61
CA ASN A 283 -1.74 7.19 59.73
C ASN A 283 -1.95 8.56 60.40
N PHE A 284 -3.13 8.73 61.01
CA PHE A 284 -3.42 9.86 61.88
C PHE A 284 -3.03 9.42 63.29
N THR A 285 -1.86 9.86 63.74
CA THR A 285 -1.44 9.76 65.14
C THR A 285 -1.79 11.06 65.85
N TRP A 286 -2.53 10.95 66.97
CA TRP A 286 -2.86 12.04 67.88
C TRP A 286 -1.64 12.55 68.65
#